data_AF-A0A357G1Q9-F1
#
_entry.id   AF-A0A357G1Q9-F1
#
_cell.length_a   1.000
_cell.length_b   1.000
_cell.length_c   1.000
_cell.angle_alpha   90.00
_cell.angle_beta   90.00
_cell.angle_gamma   90.00
#
_symmetry.space_group_name_H-M   'P 1'
#
loop_
_entity.id
_entity.type
_entity.pdbx_description
1 polymer ?
#
loop_
_entity_poly.entity_id
_entity_poly.type
_entity_poly.pdbx_seq_one_letter_code
_entity_poly.pdbx_strand_id
1 'polypeptide(L)' 'PHIGSATMETRTRMGQLVVRNLLAYFNGEELLTPYRE' A
#
# COMPACT_ATOMS: atom_id res chain seq x y z
N PRO A 1 2.39 -22.96 3.23
CA PRO A 1 3.06 -21.80 2.57
C PRO A 1 2.05 -20.69 2.26
N HIS A 2 2.29 -19.45 2.70
CA HIS A 2 1.33 -18.34 2.61
C HIS A 2 1.31 -17.71 1.20
N ILE A 3 0.88 -18.47 0.18
CA ILE A 3 1.01 -18.07 -1.24
C ILE A 3 -0.24 -17.38 -1.82
N GLY A 4 -1.32 -17.26 -1.05
CA GLY A 4 -2.61 -16.74 -1.56
C GLY A 4 -2.54 -15.33 -2.16
N SER A 5 -1.57 -14.51 -1.74
CA SER A 5 -1.34 -13.15 -2.24
C SER A 5 -0.25 -13.04 -3.30
N ALA A 6 0.39 -14.15 -3.69
CA ALA A 6 1.54 -14.17 -4.59
C ALA A 6 1.16 -14.10 -6.09
N THR A 7 0.12 -13.34 -6.42
CA THR A 7 -0.28 -13.08 -7.82
C THR A 7 0.34 -11.77 -8.33
N MET A 8 0.49 -11.65 -9.65
CA MET A 8 0.95 -10.39 -10.27
C MET A 8 0.01 -9.22 -9.97
N GLU A 9 -1.30 -9.47 -10.01
CA GLU A 9 -2.32 -8.46 -9.70
C GLU A 9 -2.20 -7.96 -8.27
N THR A 10 -2.19 -8.86 -7.28
CA THR A 10 -2.13 -8.49 -5.86
C THR A 10 -0.84 -7.73 -5.57
N ARG A 11 0.32 -8.21 -6.05
CA ARG A 11 1.61 -7.53 -5.84
C ARG A 11 1.68 -6.15 -6.50
N THR A 12 1.11 -6.00 -7.69
CA THR A 12 1.06 -4.71 -8.38
C THR A 12 0.22 -3.70 -7.60
N ARG A 13 -0.96 -4.11 -7.12
CA ARG A 13 -1.82 -3.24 -6.30
C ARG A 13 -1.19 -2.90 -4.95
N MET A 14 -0.50 -3.85 -4.31
CA MET A 14 0.26 -3.57 -3.08
C MET A 14 1.36 -2.54 -3.32
N GLY A 15 2.13 -2.63 -4.41
CA GLY A 15 3.13 -1.62 -4.77
C GLY A 15 2.51 -0.24 -5.01
N GLN A 16 1.39 -0.17 -5.73
CA GLN A 16 0.65 1.08 -5.94
C GLN A 16 0.13 1.68 -4.63
N LEU A 17 -0.24 0.86 -3.66
CA LEU A 17 -0.69 1.32 -2.35
C LEU A 17 0.45 1.99 -1.57
N VAL A 18 1.67 1.45 -1.64
CA VAL A 18 2.86 2.06 -1.04
C VAL A 18 3.14 3.42 -1.66
N VAL A 19 3.22 3.49 -3.00
CA VAL A 19 3.50 4.76 -3.71
C VAL A 19 2.47 5.82 -3.35
N ARG A 20 1.19 5.46 -3.31
CA ARG A 20 0.13 6.42 -2.97
C ARG A 20 0.19 6.90 -1.51
N ASN A 21 0.54 6.03 -0.56
CA ASN A 21 0.76 6.46 0.83
C ASN A 21 1.93 7.43 0.94
N LEU A 22 3.02 7.19 0.21
CA LEU A 22 4.17 8.11 0.20
C LEU A 22 3.78 9.48 -0.36
N LEU A 23 3.06 9.51 -1.48
CA LEU A 23 2.55 10.76 -2.06
C LEU A 23 1.64 11.50 -1.07
N ALA A 24 0.69 10.80 -0.44
CA ALA A 24 -0.20 11.38 0.56
C ALA A 24 0.59 12.01 1.73
N TYR A 25 1.59 11.31 2.26
CA TYR A 25 2.45 11.83 3.33
C TYR A 25 3.15 13.14 2.94
N PHE A 26 3.82 13.17 1.78
CA PHE A 26 4.56 14.36 1.35
C PHE A 26 3.65 15.53 0.95
N ASN A 27 2.40 15.26 0.58
CA ASN A 27 1.40 16.28 0.31
C ASN A 27 0.71 16.81 1.58
N GLY A 28 0.98 16.23 2.76
CA GLY A 28 0.26 16.56 3.99
C GLY A 28 -1.19 16.06 4.02
N GLU A 29 -1.50 15.04 3.21
CA GLU A 29 -2.80 14.36 3.17
C GLU A 29 -2.85 13.19 4.17
N GLU A 30 -4.06 12.69 4.45
CA GLU A 30 -4.22 11.49 5.28
C GLU A 30 -3.70 10.23 4.55
N LEU A 31 -3.03 9.34 5.30
CA LEU A 31 -2.54 8.07 4.78
C LEU A 31 -3.72 7.16 4.39
N LEU A 32 -3.57 6.43 3.27
CA LEU A 32 -4.58 5.47 2.80
C LEU A 32 -4.67 4.23 3.70
N THR A 33 -3.56 3.85 4.32
CA THR A 33 -3.50 2.70 5.23
C THR A 33 -2.73 3.09 6.49
N PRO A 34 -3.34 3.90 7.38
CA PRO A 34 -2.71 4.29 8.63
C PRO A 34 -2.67 3.09 9.57
N TYR A 35 -1.51 2.85 10.17
CA TYR A 35 -1.42 1.94 11.32
C TYR A 35 -1.76 2.73 12.59
N ARG A 36 -2.53 2.12 13.48
CA ARG A 36 -2.82 2.63 14.82
C ARG A 36 -2.39 1.54 15.79
N GLU A 37 -1.66 1.95 16.84
CA GLU A 37 -1.24 1.05 17.93
C GLU A 37 -2.44 0.50 18.72
#